data_AF-A0A8T2MMI7-F1
#
_entry.id   AF-A0A8T2MMI7-F1
#
_cell.length_a   1.000
_cell.length_b   1.000
_cell.length_c   1.000
_cell.angle_alpha   90.00
_cell.angle_beta   90.00
_cell.angle_gamma   90.00
#
_symmetry.space_group_name_H-M   'P 1'
#
loop_
_entity.id
_entity.type
_entity.pdbx_description
1 polymer ?
#
loop_
_entity_poly.entity_id
_entity_poly.type
_entity_poly.pdbx_seq_one_letter_code
_entity_poly.pdbx_strand_id
1 'polypeptide(L)'
;NVYYTSSQQLHVGVLSPTIDDDDNKCLVDVNSRPRLIECSYAKAKRMKLYWLFTQGGPIQNRKSKRCLELVESSDTEFGYQLGLQKCSGQKWTVSHLLTASSV
;
A
#
# COMPACT_ATOMS: atom_id res chain seq x y z
N ASN A 1 -0.79 11.50 7.81
CA ASN A 1 -0.61 10.43 8.83
C ASN A 1 -0.59 9.08 8.14
N VAL A 2 0.24 8.17 8.61
CA VAL A 2 0.30 6.79 8.11
C VAL A 2 0.10 5.88 9.31
N TYR A 3 -0.80 4.91 9.17
CA TYR A 3 -1.20 4.04 10.25
C TYR A 3 -1.12 2.58 9.80
N TYR A 4 -0.61 1.72 10.67
CA TYR A 4 -0.52 0.29 10.43
C TYR A 4 -1.28 -0.47 11.50
N THR A 5 -2.11 -1.43 11.08
CA THR A 5 -2.96 -2.23 11.97
C THR A 5 -2.38 -3.62 12.23
N SER A 6 -2.81 -4.26 13.32
CA SER A 6 -2.49 -5.67 13.61
C SER A 6 -3.01 -6.65 12.54
N SER A 7 -4.01 -6.24 11.75
CA SER A 7 -4.53 -6.98 10.60
C SER A 7 -3.69 -6.82 9.33
N GLN A 8 -2.47 -6.29 9.46
CA GLN A 8 -1.51 -6.07 8.37
C GLN A 8 -2.02 -5.09 7.30
N GLN A 9 -2.84 -4.11 7.70
CA GLN A 9 -3.33 -3.07 6.80
C GLN A 9 -2.51 -1.79 6.98
N LEU A 10 -2.20 -1.15 5.87
CA LEU A 10 -1.55 0.16 5.84
C LEU A 10 -2.58 1.20 5.38
N HIS A 11 -2.86 2.18 6.22
CA HIS A 11 -3.76 3.29 5.94
C HIS A 11 -2.93 4.57 5.79
N VAL A 12 -3.09 5.27 4.67
CA VAL A 12 -2.36 6.50 4.35
C VAL A 12 -3.36 7.62 4.19
N GLY A 13 -3.28 8.65 5.03
CA GLY A 13 -4.16 9.82 4.96
C GLY A 13 -4.76 10.20 6.31
N VAL A 14 -5.77 11.08 6.25
CA VAL A 14 -6.59 11.44 7.41
C VAL A 14 -7.60 10.33 7.64
N LEU A 15 -7.65 9.79 8.86
CA LEU A 15 -8.76 8.94 9.29
C LEU A 15 -9.86 9.89 9.78
N SER A 16 -10.94 10.03 9.02
CA SER A 16 -12.12 10.80 9.45
C SER A 16 -13.34 9.89 9.45
N PRO A 17 -14.16 9.92 10.51
CA PRO A 17 -15.45 9.23 10.54
C PRO A 17 -16.46 9.82 9.54
N THR A 18 -16.17 11.00 8.96
CA THR A 18 -17.00 11.67 7.94
C THR A 18 -16.49 11.47 6.51
N ILE A 19 -15.44 10.68 6.30
CA ILE A 19 -15.05 10.25 4.96
C ILE A 19 -16.04 9.13 4.60
N ASP A 20 -16.88 9.38 3.60
CA ASP A 20 -17.81 8.37 3.10
C ASP A 20 -17.02 7.19 2.52
N ASP A 21 -17.57 5.97 2.60
CA ASP A 21 -16.87 4.74 2.19
C ASP A 21 -16.36 4.78 0.72
N ASP A 22 -16.98 5.59 -0.13
CA ASP A 22 -16.62 5.79 -1.55
C ASP A 22 -15.31 6.57 -1.77
N ASP A 23 -14.87 7.33 -0.76
CA ASP A 23 -13.62 8.08 -0.80
C ASP A 23 -12.41 7.21 -0.44
N ASN A 24 -12.63 6.05 0.17
CA ASN A 24 -11.56 5.13 0.53
C ASN A 24 -10.89 4.54 -0.72
N LYS A 25 -9.66 4.97 -1.00
CA LYS A 25 -8.83 4.40 -2.07
C LYS A 25 -7.83 3.40 -1.52
N CYS A 26 -7.81 2.22 -2.12
CA CYS A 26 -6.88 1.14 -1.85
C CYS A 26 -5.73 1.16 -2.86
N LEU A 27 -4.52 0.82 -2.41
CA LEU A 27 -3.41 0.55 -3.30
C LEU A 27 -3.63 -0.80 -4.01
N VAL A 28 -3.59 -0.81 -5.34
CA VAL A 28 -3.86 -1.98 -6.18
C VAL A 28 -2.74 -2.16 -7.20
N ASP A 29 -2.28 -3.41 -7.37
CA ASP A 29 -1.46 -3.79 -8.54
C ASP A 29 -2.35 -3.90 -9.78
N VAL A 30 -2.20 -2.93 -10.68
CA VAL A 30 -2.83 -2.92 -11.99
C VAL A 30 -1.74 -2.99 -13.04
N ASN A 31 -1.64 -4.13 -13.73
CA ASN A 31 -0.65 -4.34 -14.78
C ASN A 31 0.79 -4.00 -14.36
N SER A 32 1.20 -4.40 -13.15
CA SER A 32 2.54 -4.11 -12.61
C SER A 32 2.77 -2.63 -12.28
N ARG A 33 1.70 -1.86 -12.11
CA ARG A 33 1.76 -0.46 -11.68
C ARG A 33 0.93 -0.27 -10.40
N PRO A 34 1.47 0.43 -9.39
CA PRO A 34 0.70 0.76 -8.20
C PRO A 34 -0.33 1.84 -8.56
N ARG A 35 -1.61 1.60 -8.25
CA ARG A 35 -2.71 2.55 -8.49
C ARG A 35 -3.60 2.67 -7.28
N LEU A 36 -4.14 3.86 -7.04
CA LEU A 36 -5.20 4.09 -6.06
C LEU A 36 -6.56 3.88 -6.74
N ILE A 37 -7.34 2.93 -6.22
CA ILE A 37 -8.67 2.58 -6.72
C ILE A 37 -9.61 2.47 -5.54
N GLU A 38 -10.86 2.87 -5.72
CA GLU A 38 -11.92 2.74 -4.72
C GLU A 38 -12.02 1.30 -4.18
N CYS A 39 -11.95 1.18 -2.85
CA CYS A 39 -11.72 -0.11 -2.19
C CYS A 39 -12.86 -1.10 -2.42
N SER A 40 -14.12 -0.65 -2.44
CA SER A 40 -15.27 -1.53 -2.63
C SER A 40 -15.29 -2.08 -4.06
N TYR A 41 -15.02 -1.22 -5.06
CA TYR A 41 -14.84 -1.63 -6.45
C TYR A 41 -13.70 -2.64 -6.61
N ALA A 42 -12.52 -2.35 -6.04
CA ALA A 42 -11.37 -3.24 -6.13
C ALA A 42 -11.65 -4.61 -5.51
N LYS A 43 -12.38 -4.65 -4.39
CA LYS A 43 -12.82 -5.88 -3.72
C LYS A 43 -13.82 -6.64 -4.58
N ALA A 44 -14.86 -5.98 -5.09
CA ALA A 44 -15.88 -6.57 -5.95
C ALA A 44 -15.29 -7.19 -7.22
N LYS A 45 -14.30 -6.51 -7.84
CA LYS A 45 -13.58 -7.00 -9.02
C LYS A 45 -12.41 -7.95 -8.70
N ARG A 46 -12.22 -8.34 -7.43
CA ARG A 46 -11.16 -9.26 -6.97
C ARG A 46 -9.76 -8.83 -7.46
N MET A 47 -9.54 -7.52 -7.46
CA MET A 47 -8.27 -6.92 -7.85
C MET A 47 -7.17 -7.26 -6.85
N LYS A 48 -5.92 -6.99 -7.24
CA LYS A 48 -4.73 -7.30 -6.43
C LYS A 48 -4.50 -6.23 -5.36
N LEU A 49 -5.44 -6.06 -4.44
CA LEU A 49 -5.44 -5.00 -3.42
C LEU A 49 -4.85 -5.42 -2.05
N TYR A 50 -4.52 -6.70 -1.87
CA TYR A 50 -4.00 -7.21 -0.60
C TYR A 50 -2.48 -7.33 -0.61
N TRP A 51 -1.87 -6.78 0.43
CA TRP A 51 -0.42 -6.69 0.60
C TRP A 51 0.01 -7.41 1.89
N LEU A 52 1.23 -7.90 1.91
CA LEU A 52 1.94 -8.32 3.11
C LEU A 52 2.93 -7.22 3.43
N PHE A 53 2.96 -6.80 4.69
CA PHE A 53 3.93 -5.86 5.20
C PHE A 53 4.44 -6.32 6.55
N THR A 54 5.74 -6.16 6.75
CA THR A 54 6.42 -6.34 8.02
C THR A 54 7.38 -5.17 8.18
N GLN A 55 7.45 -4.58 9.37
CA GLN A 55 8.40 -3.50 9.65
C GLN A 55 9.83 -3.92 9.33
N GLY A 56 10.55 -3.08 8.59
CA GLY A 56 11.91 -3.38 8.13
C GLY A 56 11.98 -4.49 7.07
N GLY A 57 10.85 -4.85 6.45
CA GLY A 57 10.73 -5.85 5.39
C GLY A 57 10.09 -5.29 4.12
N PRO A 58 9.81 -6.15 3.13
CA PRO A 58 9.18 -5.71 1.89
C PRO A 58 7.69 -5.43 2.07
N ILE A 59 7.13 -4.63 1.16
CA ILE A 59 5.69 -4.54 0.94
C ILE A 59 5.36 -5.39 -0.29
N GLN A 60 4.84 -6.61 -0.08
CA GLN A 60 4.62 -7.58 -1.16
C GLN A 60 3.14 -7.79 -1.47
N ASN A 61 2.75 -7.75 -2.75
CA ASN A 61 1.40 -8.11 -3.14
C ASN A 61 1.15 -9.62 -2.97
N ARG A 62 0.08 -9.98 -2.26
CA ARG A 62 -0.23 -11.40 -1.98
C ARG A 62 -0.48 -12.22 -3.24
N LYS A 63 -1.06 -11.61 -4.28
CA LYS A 63 -1.52 -12.28 -5.50
C LYS A 63 -0.46 -12.27 -6.60
N SER A 64 0.14 -11.13 -6.92
CA SER A 64 1.19 -11.07 -7.97
C SER A 64 2.60 -11.42 -7.47
N LYS A 65 2.81 -11.49 -6.15
CA LYS A 65 4.12 -11.73 -5.52
C LYS A 65 5.18 -10.66 -5.81
N ARG A 66 4.80 -9.55 -6.43
CA ARG A 66 5.67 -8.39 -6.65
C ARG A 66 5.78 -7.53 -5.41
N CYS A 67 6.91 -6.86 -5.28
CA CYS A 67 7.14 -5.90 -4.20
C CYS A 67 6.92 -4.48 -4.70
N LEU A 68 6.38 -3.63 -3.82
CA LEU A 68 6.39 -2.18 -3.99
C LEU A 68 7.79 -1.67 -3.69
N GLU A 69 8.41 -1.06 -4.70
CA GLU A 69 9.80 -0.63 -4.63
C GLU A 69 9.98 0.79 -5.18
N LEU A 70 10.96 1.50 -4.65
CA LEU A 70 11.51 2.70 -5.22
C LEU A 70 12.35 2.31 -6.44
N VAL A 71 11.93 2.74 -7.62
CA VAL A 71 12.61 2.48 -8.89
C VAL A 71 13.08 3.79 -9.49
N GLU A 72 14.24 3.78 -10.12
CA GLU A 72 14.73 4.94 -10.88
C GLU A 72 13.76 5.29 -12.01
N SER A 73 13.54 6.59 -12.21
CA SER A 73 12.65 7.12 -13.23
C SER A 73 13.07 8.51 -13.65
N SER A 74 13.45 8.66 -14.91
CA SER A 74 13.71 9.94 -15.55
C SER A 74 12.47 10.84 -15.64
N ASP A 75 11.28 10.27 -15.48
CA ASP A 75 10.00 10.96 -15.67
C ASP A 75 9.56 11.74 -14.42
N THR A 76 10.35 11.71 -13.35
CA THR A 76 10.05 12.36 -12.07
C THR A 76 11.15 13.35 -11.69
N GLU A 77 10.77 14.46 -11.07
CA GLU A 77 11.70 15.53 -10.65
C GLU A 77 12.86 15.01 -9.78
N PHE A 78 12.60 13.98 -8.98
CA PHE A 78 13.57 13.41 -8.04
C PHE A 78 14.29 12.16 -8.59
N GLY A 79 14.02 11.75 -9.83
CA GLY A 79 14.68 10.59 -10.44
C GLY A 79 14.18 9.23 -9.94
N TYR A 80 13.13 9.17 -9.12
CA TYR A 80 12.59 7.94 -8.55
C TYR A 80 11.06 7.95 -8.49
N GLN A 81 10.46 6.78 -8.66
CA GLN A 81 9.03 6.55 -8.48
C GLN A 81 8.75 5.24 -7.77
N LEU A 82 7.51 5.03 -7.33
CA LEU A 82 7.06 3.73 -6.85
C LEU A 82 6.70 2.82 -8.03
N GLY A 83 7.36 1.66 -8.11
CA GLY A 83 7.11 0.61 -9.08
C GLY A 83 6.72 -0.71 -8.43
N LEU A 84 6.16 -1.63 -9.22
CA LEU A 84 5.95 -3.01 -8.81
C LEU A 84 6.84 -3.94 -9.62
N GLN A 85 7.81 -4.55 -8.96
CA GLN A 85 8.78 -5.44 -9.61
C GLN A 85 9.04 -6.71 -8.80
N LYS A 86 9.94 -7.57 -9.30
CA LYS A 86 10.44 -8.71 -8.54
C LYS A 86 11.15 -8.16 -7.30
N CYS A 87 10.88 -8.76 -6.15
CA CYS A 87 11.44 -8.31 -4.88
C CYS A 87 12.98 -8.33 -4.91
N SER A 88 13.60 -7.16 -4.75
CA SER A 88 15.05 -6.95 -4.70
C SER A 88 15.62 -7.05 -3.29
N GLY A 89 14.74 -7.10 -2.28
CA GLY A 89 15.12 -7.05 -0.87
C GLY A 89 15.02 -5.65 -0.26
N GLN A 90 14.43 -4.68 -0.97
CA GLN A 90 14.13 -3.37 -0.41
C GLN A 90 13.23 -3.48 0.83
N LYS A 91 13.54 -2.64 1.83
CA LYS A 91 12.92 -2.66 3.16
C LYS A 91 12.21 -1.35 3.41
N TRP A 92 11.02 -1.44 3.99
CA TRP A 92 10.19 -0.30 4.32
C TRP A 92 9.98 -0.23 5.83
N THR A 93 10.06 0.99 6.37
CA THR A 93 9.71 1.27 7.76
C THR A 93 8.62 2.33 7.77
N VAL A 94 7.50 2.01 8.40
CA VAL A 94 6.38 2.94 8.54
C VAL A 94 6.47 3.56 9.92
N SER A 95 6.63 4.87 9.98
CA SER A 95 6.55 5.64 11.22
C SER A 95 5.08 5.79 11.68
N HIS A 96 4.88 5.95 12.99
CA HIS A 96 3.58 6.21 13.63
C HIS A 96 2.61 5.01 13.60
N LEU A 97 2.98 3.95 14.31
CA LEU A 97 2.14 2.76 14.48
C LEU A 97 0.89 3.08 15.33
N LEU A 98 -0.30 2.69 14.85
CA LEU A 98 -1.47 2.57 15.72
C LEU A 98 -1.42 1.20 16.38
N THR A 99 -0.83 1.14 17.57
CA THR A 99 -1.08 0.00 18.45
C THR A 99 -2.57 0.00 18.77
N ALA A 100 -3.26 -1.13 18.55
CA ALA A 100 -4.60 -1.29 19.08
C ALA A 100 -4.50 -1.11 20.59
N SER A 101 -4.94 0.03 21.11
CA SER A 101 -5.16 0.20 22.54
C SER A 101 -6.15 -0.90 22.93
N SER A 102 -5.71 -1.77 23.84
CA SER A 102 -6.54 -2.72 24.56
C SER A 102 -7.85 -2.06 24.96
N VAL A 103 -8.95 -2.75 24.67
CA VAL A 103 -10.29 -2.48 25.20
C VAL A 103 -10.21 -2.22 26.71
#